data_AF-A0A972VGB3-F1
#
_entry.id   AF-A0A972VGB3-F1
#
_cell.length_a   1.000
_cell.length_b   1.000
_cell.length_c   1.000
_cell.angle_alpha   90.00
_cell.angle_beta   90.00
_cell.angle_gamma   90.00
#
_symmetry.space_group_name_H-M   'P 1'
#
loop_
_entity.id
_entity.type
_entity.pdbx_description
1 polymer ?
#
loop_
_entity_poly.entity_id
_entity_poly.type
_entity_poly.pdbx_seq_one_letter_code
_entity_poly.pdbx_strand_id
1 'polypeptide(L)' 'MTHYQYLIIGGGMSAASAIEGIRSLDENSRIGLVSEESVSPYDRPPLSKGLWQDQSPREIQRPSSRHIESGIVGPAIKD' A
#
# COMPACT_ATOMS: atom_id res chain seq x y z
N MET A 1 1.22 -5.92 -22.71
CA MET A 1 2.23 -5.72 -21.65
C MET A 1 1.85 -4.45 -20.92
N THR A 2 1.61 -4.54 -19.61
CA THR A 2 1.20 -3.40 -18.79
C THR A 2 2.46 -2.64 -18.35
N HIS A 3 2.53 -1.34 -18.62
CA HIS A 3 3.68 -0.50 -18.24
C HIS A 3 3.30 0.41 -17.07
N TYR A 4 4.13 0.44 -16.03
CA TYR A 4 3.99 1.34 -14.90
C TYR A 4 5.07 2.41 -14.97
N GLN A 5 4.71 3.67 -14.75
CA GLN A 5 5.67 4.77 -14.67
C GLN A 5 6.45 4.70 -13.35
N TYR A 6 5.76 4.29 -12.29
CA TYR A 6 6.32 4.10 -10.96
C TYR A 6 6.02 2.70 -10.47
N LEU A 7 7.02 2.02 -9.92
CA LEU A 7 6.87 0.72 -9.27
C LEU A 7 7.35 0.84 -7.82
N ILE A 8 6.49 0.49 -6.87
CA ILE A 8 6.77 0.55 -5.44
C ILE A 8 6.74 -0.88 -4.88
N ILE A 9 7.78 -1.24 -4.11
CA ILE A 9 7.90 -2.53 -3.45
C ILE A 9 7.72 -2.35 -1.94
N GLY A 10 6.72 -3.03 -1.38
CA GLY A 10 6.28 -2.98 0.01
C GLY A 10 4.99 -2.18 0.21
N GLY A 11 4.00 -2.72 0.91
CA GLY A 11 2.68 -2.11 1.14
C GLY A 11 2.53 -1.31 2.44
N GLY A 12 3.63 -0.83 3.02
CA GLY A 12 3.63 -0.13 4.30
C GLY A 12 3.36 1.38 4.23
N MET A 13 3.53 2.05 5.37
CA MET A 13 3.36 3.50 5.52
C MET A 13 4.21 4.31 4.53
N SER A 14 5.46 3.91 4.33
CA SER A 14 6.37 4.58 3.40
C SER A 14 5.86 4.54 1.96
N ALA A 15 5.24 3.43 1.54
CA ALA A 15 4.65 3.32 0.22
C ALA A 15 3.40 4.20 0.08
N ALA A 16 2.55 4.25 1.11
CA ALA A 16 1.39 5.15 1.11
C ALA A 16 1.84 6.62 0.95
N SER A 17 2.84 7.06 1.73
CA SER A 17 3.38 8.42 1.62
C SER A 17 4.04 8.70 0.26
N ALA A 18 4.75 7.72 -0.32
CA ALA A 18 5.34 7.87 -1.65
C ALA A 18 4.26 8.03 -2.73
N ILE A 19 3.16 7.26 -2.65
CA ILE A 19 2.03 7.36 -3.58
C ILE A 19 1.36 8.72 -3.46
N GLU A 20 1.08 9.19 -2.24
CA GLU A 20 0.51 10.53 -2.01
C GLU A 20 1.42 11.62 -2.59
N GLY A 21 2.73 11.53 -2.36
CA GLY A 21 3.73 12.44 -2.92
C GLY A 21 3.72 12.45 -4.44
N ILE A 22 3.79 11.27 -5.08
CA ILE A 22 3.71 11.15 -6.54
C ILE A 22 2.40 11.76 -7.06
N ARG A 23 1.26 11.43 -6.44
CA ARG A 23 -0.06 11.92 -6.88
C ARG A 23 -0.22 13.43 -6.77
N SER A 24 0.50 14.07 -5.85
CA SER A 24 0.52 15.54 -5.75
C SER A 24 1.22 16.24 -6.92
N LEU A 25 2.06 15.52 -7.67
CA LEU A 25 2.84 16.04 -8.81
C LEU A 25 2.42 15.43 -10.15
N ASP A 26 1.94 14.18 -10.12
CA ASP A 26 1.56 13.38 -11.27
C ASP A 26 0.31 12.54 -10.94
N GLU A 27 -0.84 13.17 -11.12
CA GLU A 27 -2.15 12.61 -10.81
C GLU A 27 -2.52 11.40 -11.68
N ASN A 28 -2.01 11.33 -12.91
CA ASN A 28 -2.49 10.40 -13.95
C ASN A 28 -1.54 9.23 -14.25
N SER A 29 -0.30 9.26 -13.74
CA SER A 29 0.65 8.16 -13.92
C SER A 29 0.14 6.82 -13.41
N ARG A 30 0.59 5.74 -14.03
CA ARG A 30 0.34 4.39 -13.51
C ARG A 30 1.37 4.05 -12.44
N ILE A 31 0.88 3.70 -11.25
CA ILE A 31 1.70 3.26 -10.13
C ILE A 31 1.37 1.79 -9.85
N GLY A 32 2.38 0.93 -9.95
CA GLY A 32 2.29 -0.46 -9.52
C GLY A 32 2.75 -0.60 -8.07
N LEU A 33 1.99 -1.31 -7.25
CA LEU A 33 2.37 -1.63 -5.87
C LEU A 33 2.46 -3.14 -5.71
N VAL A 34 3.64 -3.61 -5.33
CA VAL A 34 3.90 -5.02 -5.03
C VAL A 34 4.14 -5.17 -3.53
N SER A 35 3.39 -6.06 -2.89
CA SER A 35 3.52 -6.33 -1.46
C SER A 35 3.15 -7.79 -1.18
N GLU A 36 3.72 -8.35 -0.11
CA GLU A 36 3.30 -9.64 0.42
C GLU A 36 1.96 -9.54 1.16
N GLU A 37 1.74 -8.41 1.83
CA GLU A 37 0.46 -8.14 2.51
C GLU A 37 -0.65 -7.84 1.49
N SER A 38 -1.76 -8.59 1.58
CA SER A 38 -2.93 -8.46 0.70
C SER A 38 -3.90 -7.34 1.11
N VAL A 39 -3.57 -6.63 2.18
CA VAL A 39 -4.37 -5.53 2.73
C VAL A 39 -3.81 -4.19 2.27
N SER A 40 -4.70 -3.21 2.09
CA SER A 40 -4.28 -1.83 1.82
C SER A 40 -3.40 -1.28 2.95
N PRO A 41 -2.53 -0.28 2.70
CA PRO A 41 -1.74 0.33 3.75
C PRO A 41 -2.58 0.77 4.96
N TYR A 42 -2.04 0.57 6.15
CA TYR A 42 -2.71 0.85 7.43
C TYR A 42 -1.69 1.35 8.45
N ASP A 43 -2.18 2.05 9.48
CA ASP A 43 -1.35 2.52 10.58
C ASP A 43 -0.93 1.33 11.46
N ARG A 44 0.37 1.08 11.52
CA ARG A 44 0.96 0.02 12.37
C ARG A 44 0.91 0.29 13.88
N PRO A 45 1.03 1.54 14.40
CA PRO A 45 1.05 1.78 15.85
C PRO A 45 -0.19 1.27 16.62
N PRO A 46 -1.42 1.39 16.09
CA PRO A 46 -2.62 0.77 16.67
C PRO A 46 -2.55 -0.76 16.87
N LEU A 47 -1.73 -1.48 16.10
CA LEU A 47 -1.70 -2.96 16.15
C LEU A 47 -1.30 -3.51 17.52
N SER A 48 -0.43 -2.82 18.26
CA SER A 48 0.05 -3.26 19.57
C SER A 48 -0.72 -2.65 20.73
N LYS A 49 -1.70 -1.77 20.46
CA LYS A 49 -2.40 -0.98 21.49
C LYS A 49 -3.88 -0.80 21.19
N GLY A 50 -4.19 0.09 20.25
CA GLY A 50 -5.56 0.54 20.02
C GLY A 50 -6.51 -0.57 19.58
N LEU A 51 -6.03 -1.53 18.77
CA LEU A 51 -6.81 -2.72 18.38
C LEU A 51 -7.18 -3.64 19.55
N TRP A 52 -6.44 -3.58 20.64
CA TRP A 52 -6.70 -4.39 21.85
C TRP A 52 -7.57 -3.67 22.87
N GLN A 53 -7.90 -2.41 22.61
CA GLN A 53 -8.82 -1.63 23.41
C GLN A 53 -10.18 -1.62 22.70
N ASP A 54 -10.38 -0.72 21.74
CA ASP A 54 -11.68 -0.58 21.05
C ASP A 54 -11.56 -0.09 19.59
N GLN A 55 -10.34 0.06 19.04
CA GLN A 55 -10.20 0.41 17.62
C GLN A 55 -10.47 -0.82 16.74
N SER A 56 -11.24 -0.61 15.70
CA SER A 56 -11.53 -1.62 14.67
C SER A 56 -10.45 -1.63 13.58
N PRO A 57 -10.24 -2.77 12.89
CA PRO A 57 -9.35 -2.85 11.74
C PRO A 57 -9.65 -1.85 10.62
N ARG A 58 -10.91 -1.40 10.47
CA ARG A 58 -11.28 -0.40 9.47
C ARG A 58 -10.78 0.99 9.82
N GLU A 59 -10.73 1.34 11.10
CA GLU A 59 -10.32 2.66 11.56
C GLU A 59 -8.81 2.90 11.42
N ILE A 60 -8.03 1.82 11.34
CA ILE A 60 -6.57 1.91 11.15
C ILE A 60 -6.17 1.86 9.67
N GLN A 61 -7.11 1.55 8.77
CA GLN A 61 -6.85 1.50 7.33
C GLN A 61 -6.66 2.92 6.80
N ARG A 62 -5.59 3.16 6.05
CA ARG A 62 -5.40 4.45 5.40
C ARG A 62 -6.25 4.50 4.13
N PRO A 63 -6.82 5.68 3.80
CA PRO A 63 -7.51 5.85 2.52
C PRO A 63 -6.52 5.55 1.39
N SER A 64 -6.80 4.51 0.60
CA SER A 64 -6.02 4.22 -0.59
C SER A 64 -6.25 5.34 -1.60
N SER A 65 -5.18 5.98 -2.06
CA SER A 65 -5.22 6.89 -3.20
C SER A 65 -5.89 6.16 -4.38
N ARG A 66 -6.77 6.85 -5.12
CA ARG A 66 -7.45 6.30 -6.29
C ARG A 66 -6.41 5.70 -7.26
N HIS A 67 -6.69 4.50 -7.81
CA HIS A 67 -5.87 3.75 -8.78
C HIS A 67 -4.55 3.15 -8.24
N ILE A 68 -4.61 2.36 -7.17
CA ILE A 68 -3.53 1.42 -6.84
C ILE A 68 -3.94 0.04 -7.36
N GLU A 69 -3.28 -0.44 -8.40
CA GLU A 69 -3.33 -1.86 -8.76
C GLU A 69 -2.38 -2.60 -7.80
N SER A 70 -2.94 -3.21 -6.75
CA SER A 70 -2.19 -4.07 -5.84
C SER A 70 -2.07 -5.47 -6.42
N GLY A 71 -0.84 -5.94 -6.59
CA GLY A 71 -0.54 -7.31 -6.95
C GLY A 71 0.25 -7.99 -5.84
N ILE A 72 -0.23 -9.15 -5.37
CA ILE A 72 0.58 -10.04 -4.54
C ILE A 72 1.57 -10.72 -5.49
N VAL A 73 2.83 -10.32 -5.44
CA VAL A 73 3.90 -11.13 -6.00
C VAL A 73 4.42 -11.97 -4.83
N GLY A 74 3.78 -13.12 -4.61
CA GLY A 74 4.31 -14.16 -3.72
C GLY A 74 5.71 -14.60 -4.20
N PRO A 75 6.48 -15.35 -3.39
CA PRO A 75 7.89 -15.62 -3.66
C PRO A 75 8.07 -16.22 -5.06
N ALA A 76 8.47 -15.38 -6.01
CA ALA A 76 8.87 -15.75 -7.35
C ALA A 76 10.36 -16.09 -7.32
N ILE A 77 10.78 -17.00 -6.43
CA ILE A 77 12.04 -17.74 -6.54
C ILE A 77 11.80 -19.13 -5.95
N LYS A 78 11.46 -20.08 -6.83
CA LYS A 78 11.90 -21.46 -6.69
C LYS A 78 12.68 -21.77 -7.97
N ASP A 79 13.92 -22.18 -7.77
CA ASP A 79 14.79 -22.76 -8.81
C ASP A 79 14.08 -23.85 -9.60
#